data_AF-A0A4V4HCU1-F1
#
_entry.id   AF-A0A4V4HCU1-F1
#
_cell.length_a   1.000
_cell.length_b   1.000
_cell.length_c   1.000
_cell.angle_alpha   90.00
_cell.angle_beta   90.00
_cell.angle_gamma   90.00
#
_symmetry.space_group_name_H-M   'P 1'
#
loop_
_entity.id
_entity.type
_entity.pdbx_description
1 polymer ?
#
loop_
_entity_poly.entity_id
_entity_poly.type
_entity_poly.pdbx_seq_one_letter_code
_entity_poly.pdbx_strand_id
1 'polypeptide(L)'
;LDPKRAKAFNFTTVNHHFNLLEKLLEERGIPWENVYNMDEKGIQLGGGRKGSQEKYFFARDDKIMYRLQSDELQLVTVLDVVCADGSADVKPCFVFSGTTKCREWFEVDDDIL
;
A
#
# COMPACT_ATOMS: atom_id res chain seq x y z
N LEU A 1 14.57 2.77 10.29
CA LEU A 1 13.48 3.39 11.07
C LEU A 1 13.97 4.74 11.58
N ASP A 2 13.12 5.76 11.63
CA ASP A 2 13.44 6.98 12.39
C ASP A 2 13.80 6.60 13.86
N PRO A 3 14.81 7.22 14.49
CA PRO A 3 15.25 6.85 15.84
C PRO A 3 14.13 6.87 16.90
N LYS A 4 13.13 7.76 16.76
CA LYS A 4 11.98 7.79 17.68
C LYS A 4 11.09 6.57 17.47
N ARG A 5 10.87 6.18 16.20
CA ARG A 5 10.13 4.95 15.86
C ARG A 5 10.87 3.71 16.37
N ALA A 6 12.20 3.65 16.23
CA ALA A 6 12.98 2.52 16.70
C ALA A 6 12.93 2.37 18.23
N LYS A 7 12.94 3.48 18.97
CA LYS A 7 12.82 3.48 20.43
C LYS A 7 11.44 3.02 20.92
N ALA A 8 10.38 3.42 20.21
CA ALA A 8 9.01 2.99 20.51
C ALA A 8 8.73 1.53 20.09
N PHE A 9 9.41 1.04 19.06
CA PHE A 9 9.28 -0.32 18.54
C PHE A 9 10.17 -1.31 19.31
N ASN A 10 9.97 -1.39 20.63
CA ASN A 10 10.62 -2.39 21.50
C ASN A 10 9.61 -3.48 21.89
N PHE A 11 10.13 -4.68 22.19
CA PHE A 11 9.31 -5.86 22.50
C PHE A 11 8.28 -5.58 23.58
N THR A 12 8.67 -4.95 24.71
CA THR A 12 7.77 -4.68 25.82
C THR A 12 6.57 -3.84 25.40
N THR A 13 6.80 -2.79 24.62
CA THR A 13 5.74 -1.88 24.16
C THR A 13 4.82 -2.57 23.17
N VAL A 14 5.39 -3.30 22.21
CA VAL A 14 4.63 -4.05 21.19
C VAL A 14 3.81 -5.17 21.84
N ASN A 15 4.41 -5.95 22.73
CA ASN A 15 3.73 -7.03 23.46
C ASN A 15 2.62 -6.50 24.36
N HIS A 16 2.86 -5.39 25.08
CA HIS A 16 1.82 -4.77 25.89
C HIS A 16 0.64 -4.29 25.04
N HIS A 17 0.88 -3.71 23.87
CA HIS A 17 -0.16 -3.33 22.93
C HIS A 17 -1.01 -4.54 22.50
N PHE A 18 -0.39 -5.64 22.07
CA PHE A 18 -1.13 -6.83 21.64
C PHE A 18 -1.93 -7.48 22.77
N ASN A 19 -1.40 -7.51 23.99
CA ASN A 19 -2.15 -7.99 25.16
C ASN A 19 -3.39 -7.14 25.47
N LEU A 20 -3.32 -5.83 25.25
CA LEU A 20 -4.47 -4.94 25.44
C LEU A 20 -5.49 -5.13 24.31
N LEU A 21 -5.02 -5.30 23.07
CA LEU A 21 -5.87 -5.56 21.92
C LEU A 21 -6.63 -6.87 22.08
N GLU A 22 -5.94 -7.96 22.43
CA GLU A 22 -6.55 -9.28 22.66
C GLU A 22 -7.67 -9.20 23.70
N LYS A 23 -7.39 -8.61 24.88
CA LYS A 23 -8.40 -8.41 25.92
C LYS A 23 -9.62 -7.63 25.43
N LEU A 24 -9.40 -6.56 24.67
CA LEU A 24 -10.49 -5.77 24.11
C LEU A 24 -11.36 -6.60 23.15
N LEU A 25 -10.74 -7.39 22.27
CA LEU A 25 -11.47 -8.23 21.33
C LEU A 25 -12.29 -9.29 22.06
N GLU A 26 -11.71 -9.95 23.06
CA GLU A 26 -12.40 -10.94 23.90
C GLU A 26 -13.56 -10.33 24.69
N GLU A 27 -13.34 -9.23 25.40
CA GLU A 27 -14.36 -8.54 26.21
C GLU A 27 -15.55 -8.06 25.36
N ARG A 28 -15.30 -7.72 24.10
CA ARG A 28 -16.32 -7.25 23.16
C ARG A 28 -16.90 -8.36 22.29
N GLY A 29 -16.37 -9.58 22.38
CA GLY A 29 -16.76 -10.69 21.51
C GLY A 29 -16.52 -10.41 20.03
N ILE A 30 -15.46 -9.67 19.69
CA ILE A 30 -15.10 -9.34 18.31
C ILE A 30 -14.23 -10.48 17.76
N PRO A 31 -14.71 -11.25 16.77
CA PRO A 31 -13.93 -12.32 16.17
C PRO A 31 -12.82 -11.75 15.26
N TRP A 32 -11.77 -12.54 15.02
CA TRP A 32 -10.63 -12.13 14.18
C TRP A 32 -11.02 -11.85 12.71
N GLU A 33 -12.07 -12.50 12.20
CA GLU A 33 -12.68 -12.22 10.88
C GLU A 33 -13.17 -10.76 10.75
N ASN A 34 -13.40 -10.08 11.88
CA ASN A 34 -13.82 -8.68 11.93
C ASN A 34 -12.67 -7.70 12.20
N VAL A 35 -11.42 -8.18 12.23
CA VAL A 35 -10.23 -7.35 12.44
C VAL A 35 -9.52 -7.17 11.11
N TYR A 36 -9.37 -5.91 10.68
CA TYR A 36 -8.78 -5.56 9.40
C TYR A 36 -7.59 -4.63 9.59
N ASN A 37 -6.48 -4.92 8.92
CA ASN A 37 -5.35 -4.01 8.80
C ASN A 37 -5.40 -3.32 7.44
N MET A 38 -5.35 -1.99 7.44
CA MET A 38 -5.38 -1.17 6.22
C MET A 38 -4.11 -0.32 6.15
N ASP A 39 -3.54 -0.17 4.96
CA ASP A 39 -2.41 0.73 4.71
C ASP A 39 -2.49 1.40 3.34
N GLU A 40 -1.81 2.55 3.22
CA GLU A 40 -1.69 3.31 1.98
C GLU A 40 -0.29 3.16 1.39
N LYS A 41 -0.22 2.89 0.08
CA LYS A 41 1.02 2.94 -0.67
C LYS A 41 0.93 3.87 -1.87
N GLY A 42 1.65 4.99 -1.79
CA GLY A 42 1.96 5.83 -2.96
C GLY A 42 2.99 5.17 -3.89
N ILE A 43 2.68 5.11 -5.17
CA ILE A 43 3.53 4.60 -6.25
C ILE A 43 3.66 5.70 -7.31
N GLN A 44 4.90 6.04 -7.67
CA GLN A 44 5.18 6.97 -8.76
C GLN A 44 5.58 6.17 -10.01
N LEU A 45 4.82 6.32 -11.09
CA LEU A 45 5.00 5.51 -12.31
C LEU A 45 6.26 5.92 -13.12
N GLY A 46 6.71 7.18 -13.02
CA GLY A 46 7.93 7.68 -13.68
C GLY A 46 8.71 8.70 -12.85
N GLY A 47 9.85 9.21 -13.36
CA GLY A 47 10.62 10.28 -12.71
C GLY A 47 11.36 9.97 -11.40
N GLY A 48 11.50 8.70 -11.00
CA GLY A 48 12.33 8.32 -9.87
C GLY A 48 13.83 8.59 -10.11
N ARG A 49 14.54 9.15 -9.12
CA ARG A 49 16.01 9.38 -9.15
C ARG A 49 16.84 8.10 -9.38
N LYS A 50 16.26 6.93 -9.14
CA LYS A 50 16.81 5.64 -9.57
C LYS A 50 16.10 5.28 -10.88
N GLY A 51 16.72 5.59 -12.01
CA GLY A 51 16.20 5.16 -13.31
C GLY A 51 15.87 3.67 -13.30
N SER A 52 14.87 3.26 -14.10
CA SER A 52 14.44 1.86 -14.28
C SER A 52 15.59 0.86 -14.09
N GLN A 53 15.34 -0.22 -13.33
CA GLN A 53 16.30 -1.33 -13.17
C GLN A 53 16.49 -2.12 -14.46
N GLU A 54 15.90 -1.66 -15.57
CA GLU A 54 16.11 -2.21 -16.88
C GLU A 54 17.56 -2.04 -17.31
N LYS A 55 18.16 -3.15 -17.70
CA LYS A 55 19.49 -3.20 -18.26
C LYS A 55 19.34 -3.41 -19.75
N TYR A 56 20.06 -2.60 -20.52
CA TYR A 56 20.09 -2.66 -21.97
C TYR A 56 21.44 -3.22 -22.41
N PHE A 57 21.43 -4.07 -23.42
CA PHE A 57 22.65 -4.52 -24.09
C PHE A 57 22.86 -3.66 -25.32
N PHE A 58 24.06 -3.07 -25.45
CA PHE A 58 24.45 -2.26 -26.60
C PHE A 58 25.58 -2.96 -27.35
N ALA A 59 25.65 -2.75 -28.67
CA ALA A 59 26.79 -3.21 -29.45
C ALA A 59 28.02 -2.36 -29.13
N ARG A 60 29.22 -2.93 -29.24
CA ARG A 60 30.48 -2.23 -28.93
C ARG A 60 30.69 -0.96 -29.77
N ASP A 61 30.10 -0.92 -30.95
CA ASP A 61 30.26 0.17 -31.93
C ASP A 61 29.18 1.28 -31.79
N ASP A 62 28.20 1.11 -30.90
CA ASP A 62 27.15 2.11 -30.68
C ASP A 62 27.72 3.32 -29.93
N LYS A 63 27.92 4.43 -30.65
CA LYS A 63 28.46 5.68 -30.10
C LYS A 63 27.41 6.55 -29.40
N ILE A 64 26.13 6.19 -29.50
CA ILE A 64 25.02 7.02 -29.04
C ILE A 64 24.03 6.15 -28.26
N MET A 65 24.11 6.24 -26.92
CA MET A 65 23.23 5.53 -25.99
C MET A 65 22.28 6.53 -25.33
N TYR A 66 21.23 6.96 -26.04
CA TYR A 66 20.19 7.80 -25.42
C TYR A 66 19.18 6.94 -24.66
N ARG A 67 18.93 7.32 -23.42
CA ARG A 67 17.86 6.75 -22.60
C ARG A 67 16.71 7.75 -22.58
N LEU A 68 15.64 7.45 -23.32
CA LEU A 68 14.37 8.14 -23.13
C LEU A 68 13.82 7.72 -21.77
N GLN A 69 13.88 8.64 -20.80
CA GLN A 69 13.17 8.46 -19.54
C GLN A 69 11.77 9.03 -19.76
N SER A 70 10.73 8.26 -19.39
CA SER A 70 9.38 8.81 -19.30
C SER A 70 9.40 9.94 -18.26
N ASP A 71 8.88 11.11 -18.64
CA ASP A 71 8.62 12.26 -17.79
C ASP A 71 7.26 12.16 -17.08
N GLU A 72 6.57 11.03 -17.21
CA GLU A 72 5.26 10.78 -16.60
C GLU A 72 5.39 10.63 -15.07
N LEU A 73 5.14 11.72 -14.35
CA LEU A 73 5.19 11.79 -12.89
C LEU A 73 3.88 11.34 -12.22
N GLN A 74 3.07 10.52 -12.90
CA GLN A 74 1.77 10.12 -12.36
C GLN A 74 1.97 9.38 -11.03
N LEU A 75 1.27 9.87 -10.01
CA LEU A 75 1.16 9.24 -8.71
C LEU A 75 -0.13 8.43 -8.67
N VAL A 76 0.02 7.16 -8.29
CA VAL A 76 -1.07 6.23 -8.02
C VAL A 76 -0.95 5.83 -6.55
N THR A 77 -2.02 5.99 -5.81
CA THR A 77 -2.12 5.52 -4.42
C THR A 77 -2.87 4.20 -4.42
N VAL A 78 -2.30 3.17 -3.79
CA VAL A 78 -2.95 1.90 -3.52
C VAL A 78 -3.42 1.91 -2.08
N LEU A 79 -4.70 1.64 -1.85
CA LEU A 79 -5.28 1.37 -0.53
C LEU A 79 -5.49 -0.13 -0.43
N ASP A 80 -4.77 -0.78 0.47
CA ASP A 80 -4.83 -2.22 0.66
C ASP A 80 -5.38 -2.55 2.05
N VAL A 81 -6.18 -3.62 2.11
CA VAL A 81 -6.85 -4.07 3.33
C VAL A 81 -6.72 -5.56 3.43
N VAL A 82 -6.26 -6.04 4.58
CA VAL A 82 -6.11 -7.47 4.85
C VAL A 82 -6.90 -7.82 6.10
N CYS A 83 -7.79 -8.81 5.98
CA CYS A 83 -8.46 -9.41 7.14
C CYS A 83 -7.45 -10.23 7.96
N ALA A 84 -7.50 -10.13 9.28
CA ALA A 84 -6.51 -10.73 10.18
C ALA A 84 -6.47 -12.26 10.08
N ASP A 85 -7.60 -12.91 9.78
CA ASP A 85 -7.67 -14.36 9.56
C ASP A 85 -7.63 -14.76 8.07
N GLY A 86 -7.58 -13.79 7.16
CA GLY A 86 -7.52 -14.00 5.72
C GLY A 86 -8.81 -14.55 5.09
N SER A 87 -9.93 -14.58 5.82
CA SER A 87 -11.20 -15.12 5.32
C SER A 87 -11.89 -14.21 4.30
N ALA A 88 -11.73 -12.89 4.44
CA ALA A 88 -12.35 -11.91 3.55
C ALA A 88 -11.48 -11.61 2.33
N ASP A 89 -12.06 -11.76 1.13
CA ASP A 89 -11.46 -11.36 -0.15
C ASP A 89 -11.70 -9.87 -0.41
N VAL A 90 -10.82 -9.02 0.11
CA VAL A 90 -10.87 -7.56 -0.09
C VAL A 90 -9.92 -7.17 -1.20
N LYS A 91 -10.47 -6.61 -2.29
CA LYS A 91 -9.66 -6.14 -3.42
C LYS A 91 -8.97 -4.81 -3.10
N PRO A 92 -7.73 -4.60 -3.57
CA PRO A 92 -7.05 -3.32 -3.41
C PRO A 92 -7.78 -2.22 -4.20
N CYS A 93 -7.82 -1.02 -3.62
CA CYS A 93 -8.38 0.16 -4.27
C CYS A 93 -7.26 1.04 -4.83
N PHE A 94 -7.45 1.57 -6.03
CA PHE A 94 -6.49 2.45 -6.71
C PHE A 94 -7.06 3.86 -6.80
N VAL A 95 -6.30 4.82 -6.27
CA VAL A 95 -6.59 6.25 -6.33
C VAL A 95 -5.60 6.90 -7.29
N PHE A 96 -6.12 7.45 -8.38
CA PHE A 96 -5.34 8.18 -9.38
C PHE A 96 -5.38 9.69 -9.10
N SER A 97 -4.40 10.41 -9.64
CA SER A 97 -4.40 11.86 -9.62
C SER A 97 -5.71 12.40 -10.21
N GLY A 98 -6.43 13.22 -9.43
CA GLY A 98 -7.78 13.64 -9.77
C GLY A 98 -7.83 14.54 -11.01
N THR A 99 -8.62 14.13 -12.00
CA THR A 99 -9.07 15.00 -13.11
C THR A 99 -10.58 14.96 -13.26
N THR A 100 -11.19 13.82 -12.93
CA THR A 100 -12.64 13.55 -12.85
C THR A 100 -12.90 12.54 -11.72
N LYS A 101 -14.17 12.33 -11.34
CA LYS A 101 -14.57 11.32 -10.35
C LYS A 101 -15.19 10.12 -11.06
N CYS A 102 -14.85 8.90 -10.66
CA CYS A 102 -15.55 7.72 -11.15
C CYS A 102 -16.95 7.68 -10.53
N ARG A 103 -18.01 7.62 -11.36
CA ARG A 103 -19.39 7.66 -10.85
C ARG A 103 -19.75 6.41 -10.05
N GLU A 104 -19.19 5.28 -10.45
CA GLU A 104 -19.39 3.97 -9.82
C GLU A 104 -18.84 3.92 -8.39
N TRP A 105 -17.91 4.79 -7.99
CA TRP A 105 -17.45 4.91 -6.59
C TRP A 105 -18.56 5.36 -5.62
N PHE A 106 -19.66 5.89 -6.15
CA PHE A 106 -20.83 6.31 -5.38
C PHE A 106 -22.01 5.35 -5.54
N GLU A 107 -21.86 4.30 -6.35
CA GLU A 107 -22.86 3.24 -6.48
C GLU A 107 -22.55 2.21 -5.38
N VAL A 108 -23.53 1.97 -4.51
CA VAL A 108 -23.44 0.99 -3.44
C VAL A 108 -23.66 -0.38 -4.06
N ASP A 109 -22.79 -1.33 -3.78
CA ASP A 109 -22.98 -2.73 -4.19
C ASP A 109 -24.23 -3.27 -3.47
N ASP A 110 -25.17 -3.84 -4.22
CA ASP A 110 -26.44 -4.35 -3.70
C ASP A 110 -26.23 -5.49 -2.67
N ASP A 111 -25.07 -6.15 -2.71
CA ASP A 111 -24.69 -7.22 -1.77
C ASP A 111 -24.03 -6.68 -0.47
N ILE A 112 -23.79 -5.37 -0.35
CA ILE A 112 -23.18 -4.71 0.83
C ILE A 112 -24.27 -4.04 1.72
N LEU A 113 -25.47 -4.64 1.80
CA LEU A 113 -26.56 -4.24 2.71
C LEU A 113 -27.09 -5.38 3.58
#